data_AF-A0A1Q9CI25-F1
#
_entry.id   AF-A0A1Q9CI25-F1
#
_cell.length_a   1.000
_cell.length_b   1.000
_cell.length_c   1.000
_cell.angle_alpha   90.00
_cell.angle_beta   90.00
_cell.angle_gamma   90.00
#
_symmetry.space_group_name_H-M   'P 1'
#
loop_
_entity.id
_entity.type
_entity.pdbx_description
1 polymer ?
#
loop_
_entity_poly.entity_id
_entity_poly.type
_entity_poly.pdbx_seq_one_letter_code
_entity_poly.pdbx_strand_id
1 'polypeptide(L)'
;MHRAGVEDANSGISTAMLLAEVERSVQAICTRLMEPHVEAAAGTLVQIDGLWDLAKANSRKLIDMDHVFRNMQEGLLKMDGLRTDLDRFDSTLNKQATEMESMIERYEVELQQLKMITKQKEEGHLQQRRALDAVRHELQHLQKLQSSCEQSFFSSLEQKFGELAPFKADVEAKITSMELKHHTLTDQVWSSECAIAKVSGELCNFQDRFDQLKEVVLGLESERDTRKKLENMQQELADWLGQSRFEAASVRKAFSAAVTANKESLQIGLDVAAKQIASFMDEVRAENQKLLEQTADIQRETGVTCSGFRAELDEHQRQRQLADARTEAILSELREALDEYDRRRKRERTTLELEMKEVGQQLAILHGSVENAVRACKSLDPLCGALVEVLAMQVSLERQEFADWHRVSLVGYKPVSTTQKPTEVDDTSKSPSKSPPKAPKQSPRKKGDPSQIISLDKRCYSCCSQSQMVMAGFKMACLQYKPSPVACSGGLLERVELFDRMEQLLEAARERVRYNRDEEVLLSPLPGSGADPPLADSARVPKAKALALPALSAR
;
A
#
# COMPACT_ATOMS: atom_id res chain seq x y z
N MET A 1 -57.04 -124.69 -73.42
CA MET A 1 -57.25 -124.23 -74.81
C MET A 1 -56.21 -123.14 -75.06
N HIS A 2 -55.26 -123.19 -76.00
CA HIS A 2 -54.94 -124.11 -77.08
C HIS A 2 -53.42 -124.31 -77.13
N ARG A 3 -53.01 -125.56 -77.41
CA ARG A 3 -51.69 -125.95 -77.94
C ARG A 3 -51.44 -125.23 -79.27
N ALA A 4 -50.19 -124.85 -79.56
CA ALA A 4 -49.38 -125.42 -80.65
C ALA A 4 -48.12 -124.57 -80.99
N GLY A 5 -46.99 -125.27 -81.17
CA GLY A 5 -45.76 -124.88 -81.91
C GLY A 5 -44.82 -123.92 -81.20
N VAL A 6 -43.61 -124.25 -80.69
CA VAL A 6 -42.64 -125.33 -80.93
C VAL A 6 -42.21 -125.46 -82.40
N GLU A 7 -41.01 -124.94 -82.67
CA GLU A 7 -40.11 -125.11 -83.82
C GLU A 7 -39.82 -123.80 -84.57
N ASP A 8 -38.86 -123.01 -84.05
CA ASP A 8 -37.93 -122.14 -84.82
C ASP A 8 -36.91 -121.39 -83.92
N ALA A 9 -36.54 -121.94 -82.75
CA ALA A 9 -35.73 -121.25 -81.74
C ALA A 9 -34.22 -121.56 -81.75
N ASN A 10 -33.68 -122.15 -82.84
CA ASN A 10 -32.28 -122.58 -82.89
C ASN A 10 -31.41 -121.93 -83.99
N SER A 11 -31.93 -120.91 -84.69
CA SER A 11 -31.15 -120.05 -85.59
C SER A 11 -30.98 -118.60 -85.09
N GLY A 12 -31.75 -118.18 -84.07
CA GLY A 12 -31.68 -116.83 -83.46
C GLY A 12 -30.65 -116.66 -82.32
N ILE A 13 -30.17 -117.75 -81.72
CA ILE A 13 -29.18 -117.69 -80.63
C ILE A 13 -27.77 -117.41 -81.19
N SER A 14 -27.47 -117.86 -82.42
CA SER A 14 -26.19 -117.58 -83.09
C SER A 14 -26.08 -116.11 -83.54
N THR A 15 -27.16 -115.52 -84.04
CA THR A 15 -27.19 -114.10 -84.43
C THR A 15 -27.20 -113.16 -83.22
N ALA A 16 -27.86 -113.51 -82.12
CA ALA A 16 -27.83 -112.72 -80.88
C ALA A 16 -26.44 -112.74 -80.21
N MET A 17 -25.71 -113.86 -80.25
CA MET A 17 -24.35 -113.94 -79.72
C MET A 17 -23.36 -113.13 -80.58
N LEU A 18 -23.48 -113.22 -81.92
CA LEU A 18 -22.70 -112.39 -82.84
C LEU A 18 -23.01 -110.90 -82.71
N LEU A 19 -24.28 -110.52 -82.50
CA LEU A 19 -24.64 -109.13 -82.22
C LEU A 19 -24.07 -108.63 -80.89
N ALA A 20 -24.09 -109.44 -79.83
CA ALA A 20 -23.49 -109.09 -78.54
C ALA A 20 -21.96 -108.98 -78.61
N GLU A 21 -21.31 -109.80 -79.44
CA GLU A 21 -19.86 -109.76 -79.64
C GLU A 21 -19.42 -108.58 -80.51
N VAL A 22 -20.19 -108.26 -81.55
CA VAL A 22 -20.02 -107.02 -82.33
C VAL A 22 -20.31 -105.80 -81.47
N GLU A 23 -21.35 -105.80 -80.63
CA GLU A 23 -21.66 -104.69 -79.72
C GLU A 23 -20.56 -104.49 -78.68
N ARG A 24 -20.02 -105.55 -78.09
CA ARG A 24 -18.85 -105.46 -77.19
C ARG A 24 -17.61 -104.96 -77.91
N SER A 25 -17.36 -105.41 -79.15
CA SER A 25 -16.23 -104.95 -79.96
C SER A 25 -16.37 -103.47 -80.32
N VAL A 26 -17.56 -103.03 -80.74
CA VAL A 26 -17.86 -101.62 -81.02
C VAL A 26 -17.76 -100.79 -79.74
N GLN A 27 -18.31 -101.26 -78.62
CA GLN A 27 -18.17 -100.58 -77.33
C GLN A 27 -16.71 -100.46 -76.92
N ALA A 28 -15.90 -101.52 -77.06
CA ALA A 28 -14.46 -101.51 -76.75
C ALA A 28 -13.68 -100.57 -77.68
N ILE A 29 -14.02 -100.51 -78.96
CA ILE A 29 -13.43 -99.57 -79.93
C ILE A 29 -13.84 -98.13 -79.60
N CYS A 30 -15.11 -97.88 -79.28
CA CYS A 30 -15.59 -96.58 -78.84
C CYS A 30 -14.95 -96.16 -77.52
N THR A 31 -14.75 -97.07 -76.56
CA THR A 31 -14.02 -96.74 -75.32
C THR A 31 -12.57 -96.42 -75.63
N ARG A 32 -11.87 -97.22 -76.44
CA ARG A 32 -10.47 -96.94 -76.85
C ARG A 32 -10.30 -95.64 -77.63
N LEU A 33 -11.28 -95.27 -78.45
CA LEU A 33 -11.27 -94.01 -79.21
C LEU A 33 -11.59 -92.82 -78.31
N MET A 34 -12.50 -92.97 -77.34
CA MET A 34 -12.88 -91.87 -76.44
C MET A 34 -11.95 -91.71 -75.24
N GLU A 35 -11.31 -92.76 -74.75
CA GLU A 35 -10.42 -92.74 -73.58
C GLU A 35 -9.33 -91.66 -73.66
N PRO A 36 -8.55 -91.49 -74.76
CA PRO A 36 -7.58 -90.39 -74.85
C PRO A 36 -8.24 -89.00 -74.87
N HIS A 37 -9.47 -88.88 -75.38
CA HIS A 37 -10.23 -87.63 -75.33
C HIS A 37 -10.79 -87.35 -73.93
N VAL A 38 -11.18 -88.37 -73.18
CA VAL A 38 -11.63 -88.27 -71.79
C VAL A 38 -10.46 -87.93 -70.87
N GLU A 39 -9.30 -88.55 -71.06
CA GLU A 39 -8.08 -88.21 -70.31
C GLU A 39 -7.59 -86.79 -70.62
N ALA A 40 -7.61 -86.38 -71.89
CA ALA A 40 -7.30 -85.00 -72.27
C ALA A 40 -8.30 -84.00 -71.67
N ALA A 41 -9.60 -84.32 -71.69
CA ALA A 41 -10.65 -83.50 -71.08
C ALA A 41 -10.52 -83.45 -69.55
N ALA A 42 -10.17 -84.55 -68.89
CA ALA A 42 -9.90 -84.58 -67.46
C ALA A 42 -8.66 -83.73 -67.11
N GLY A 43 -7.60 -83.80 -67.93
CA GLY A 43 -6.41 -82.98 -67.79
C GLY A 43 -6.69 -81.48 -67.95
N THR A 44 -7.53 -81.09 -68.92
CA THR A 44 -7.94 -79.69 -69.08
C THR A 44 -8.84 -79.22 -67.94
N LEU A 45 -9.73 -80.07 -67.42
CA LEU A 45 -10.55 -79.75 -66.24
C LEU A 45 -9.67 -79.49 -65.00
N VAL A 46 -8.64 -80.31 -64.76
CA VAL A 46 -7.69 -80.07 -63.65
C VAL A 46 -6.92 -78.75 -63.84
N GLN A 47 -6.54 -78.41 -65.08
CA GLN A 47 -5.90 -77.11 -65.36
C GLN A 47 -6.87 -75.94 -65.17
N ILE A 48 -8.14 -76.08 -65.56
CA ILE A 48 -9.19 -75.08 -65.35
C ILE A 48 -9.42 -74.87 -63.85
N ASP A 49 -9.51 -75.95 -63.06
CA ASP A 49 -9.63 -75.86 -61.60
C ASP A 49 -8.42 -75.18 -60.96
N GLY A 50 -7.20 -75.49 -61.41
CA GLY A 50 -5.98 -74.80 -60.96
C GLY A 50 -5.98 -73.31 -61.29
N LEU A 51 -6.45 -72.92 -62.49
CA LEU A 51 -6.63 -71.51 -62.85
C LEU A 51 -7.73 -70.84 -62.04
N TRP A 52 -8.80 -71.57 -61.71
CA TRP A 52 -9.90 -71.08 -60.88
C TRP A 52 -9.46 -70.81 -59.45
N ASP A 53 -8.66 -71.70 -58.87
CA ASP A 53 -8.08 -71.51 -57.54
C ASP A 53 -7.07 -70.34 -57.52
N LEU A 54 -6.26 -70.19 -58.58
CA LEU A 54 -5.38 -69.04 -58.73
C LEU A 54 -6.18 -67.73 -58.86
N ALA A 55 -7.27 -67.72 -59.62
CA ALA A 55 -8.17 -66.58 -59.75
C ALA A 55 -8.85 -66.23 -58.42
N LYS A 56 -9.30 -67.22 -57.65
CA LYS A 56 -9.83 -67.01 -56.28
C LYS A 56 -8.77 -66.46 -55.33
N ALA A 57 -7.55 -66.98 -55.37
CA ALA A 57 -6.45 -66.49 -54.54
C ALA A 57 -6.10 -65.03 -54.88
N ASN A 58 -6.08 -64.67 -56.16
CA ASN A 58 -5.86 -63.30 -56.60
C ASN A 58 -7.03 -62.38 -56.24
N SER A 59 -8.27 -62.86 -56.33
CA SER A 59 -9.46 -62.12 -55.89
C SER A 59 -9.41 -61.81 -54.39
N ARG A 60 -9.01 -62.75 -53.55
CA ARG A 60 -8.79 -62.51 -52.10
C ARG A 60 -7.72 -61.45 -51.85
N LYS A 61 -6.57 -61.53 -52.54
CA LYS A 61 -5.52 -60.51 -52.44
C LYS A 61 -5.99 -59.12 -52.84
N LEU A 62 -6.86 -59.01 -53.85
CA LEU A 62 -7.45 -57.73 -54.25
C LEU A 62 -8.39 -57.18 -53.17
N ILE A 63 -9.18 -58.04 -52.52
CA ILE A 63 -10.03 -57.66 -51.39
C ILE A 63 -9.19 -57.19 -50.19
N ASP A 64 -8.11 -57.90 -49.87
CA ASP A 64 -7.20 -57.52 -48.79
C ASP A 64 -6.51 -56.18 -49.09
N MET A 65 -6.09 -55.96 -50.35
CA MET A 65 -5.49 -54.70 -50.79
C MET A 65 -6.50 -53.55 -50.73
N ASP A 66 -7.77 -53.78 -51.08
CA ASP A 66 -8.85 -52.80 -50.93
C ASP A 66 -9.08 -52.43 -49.45
N HIS A 67 -9.01 -53.41 -48.54
CA HIS A 67 -9.09 -53.15 -47.10
C HIS A 67 -7.91 -52.31 -46.61
N VAL A 68 -6.68 -52.60 -47.05
CA VAL A 68 -5.50 -51.79 -46.71
C VAL A 68 -5.65 -50.36 -47.26
N PHE A 69 -6.17 -50.21 -48.49
CA PHE A 69 -6.42 -48.92 -49.09
C PHE A 69 -7.46 -48.10 -48.32
N ARG A 70 -8.56 -48.74 -47.88
CA ARG A 70 -9.57 -48.10 -47.01
C ARG A 70 -8.97 -47.66 -45.67
N ASN A 71 -8.20 -48.52 -45.01
CA ASN A 71 -7.51 -48.15 -43.76
C ASN A 71 -6.53 -46.99 -43.96
N MET A 72 -5.82 -46.97 -45.10
CA MET A 72 -4.91 -45.86 -45.43
C MET A 72 -5.69 -44.56 -45.66
N GLN A 73 -6.81 -44.60 -46.37
CA GLN A 73 -7.69 -43.44 -46.55
C GLN A 73 -8.26 -42.93 -45.23
N GLU A 74 -8.73 -43.81 -44.35
CA GLU A 74 -9.17 -43.44 -43.00
C GLU A 74 -8.03 -42.83 -42.18
N GLY A 75 -6.81 -43.36 -42.31
CA GLY A 75 -5.62 -42.80 -41.68
C GLY A 75 -5.30 -41.38 -42.18
N LEU A 76 -5.38 -41.15 -43.50
CA LEU A 76 -5.20 -39.82 -44.09
C LEU A 76 -6.27 -38.83 -43.59
N LEU A 77 -7.54 -39.22 -43.56
CA LEU A 77 -8.63 -38.39 -43.04
C LEU A 77 -8.43 -38.03 -41.56
N LYS A 78 -7.92 -38.97 -40.75
CA LYS A 78 -7.57 -38.70 -39.34
C LYS A 78 -6.41 -37.72 -39.22
N MET A 79 -5.38 -37.84 -40.06
CA MET A 79 -4.28 -36.87 -40.07
C MET A 79 -4.73 -35.48 -40.52
N ASP A 80 -5.62 -35.39 -41.51
CA ASP A 80 -6.21 -34.12 -41.93
C ASP A 80 -7.06 -33.51 -40.79
N GLY A 81 -7.81 -34.33 -40.06
CA GLY A 81 -8.51 -33.91 -38.84
C GLY A 81 -7.55 -33.33 -37.79
N LEU A 82 -6.47 -34.04 -37.46
CA LEU A 82 -5.44 -33.55 -36.54
C LEU A 82 -4.80 -32.25 -37.02
N ARG A 83 -4.58 -32.10 -38.33
CA ARG A 83 -4.06 -30.85 -38.90
C ARG A 83 -5.04 -29.70 -38.69
N THR A 84 -6.34 -29.91 -38.93
CA THR A 84 -7.35 -28.87 -38.67
C THR A 84 -7.46 -28.52 -37.18
N ASP A 85 -7.28 -29.49 -36.29
CA ASP A 85 -7.29 -29.24 -34.84
C ASP A 85 -6.04 -28.49 -34.38
N LEU A 86 -4.87 -28.78 -34.98
CA LEU A 86 -3.65 -27.99 -34.77
C LEU A 86 -3.81 -26.54 -35.26
N ASP A 87 -4.39 -26.34 -36.45
CA ASP A 87 -4.65 -24.98 -36.96
C ASP A 87 -5.62 -24.21 -36.05
N ARG A 88 -6.63 -24.88 -35.48
CA ARG A 88 -7.54 -24.30 -34.48
C ARG A 88 -6.80 -23.96 -33.19
N PHE A 89 -5.95 -24.86 -32.70
CA PHE A 89 -5.16 -24.65 -31.50
C PHE A 89 -4.22 -23.46 -31.67
N ASP A 90 -3.51 -23.37 -32.80
CA ASP A 90 -2.65 -22.23 -33.14
C ASP A 90 -3.45 -20.92 -33.24
N SER A 91 -4.66 -20.96 -33.80
CA SER A 91 -5.55 -19.79 -33.82
C SER A 91 -5.96 -19.36 -32.42
N THR A 92 -6.27 -20.31 -31.51
CA THR A 92 -6.60 -19.99 -30.12
C THR A 92 -5.40 -19.46 -29.34
N LEU A 93 -4.21 -20.02 -29.54
CA LEU A 93 -2.98 -19.54 -28.92
C LEU A 93 -2.64 -18.13 -29.39
N ASN A 94 -2.73 -17.85 -30.70
CA ASN A 94 -2.48 -16.52 -31.23
C ASN A 94 -3.49 -15.50 -30.69
N LYS A 95 -4.77 -15.87 -30.58
CA LYS A 95 -5.79 -15.01 -29.98
C LYS A 95 -5.48 -14.69 -28.51
N GLN A 96 -5.12 -15.70 -27.71
CA GLN A 96 -4.72 -15.51 -26.31
C GLN A 96 -3.45 -14.67 -26.19
N ALA A 97 -2.47 -14.87 -27.07
CA ALA A 97 -1.25 -14.08 -27.11
C ALA A 97 -1.56 -12.59 -27.38
N THR A 98 -2.40 -12.29 -28.37
CA THR A 98 -2.83 -10.91 -28.67
C THR A 98 -3.65 -10.29 -27.53
N GLU A 99 -4.47 -11.07 -26.84
CA GLU A 99 -5.23 -10.62 -25.67
C GLU A 99 -4.27 -10.28 -24.51
N MET A 100 -3.26 -11.12 -24.27
CA MET A 100 -2.21 -10.85 -23.27
C MET A 100 -1.38 -9.62 -23.62
N GLU A 101 -0.97 -9.44 -24.88
CA GLU A 101 -0.26 -8.23 -25.33
C GLU A 101 -1.11 -6.97 -25.07
N SER A 102 -2.41 -7.00 -25.39
CA SER A 102 -3.32 -5.87 -25.10
C SER A 102 -3.51 -5.59 -23.60
N MET A 103 -3.38 -6.60 -22.74
CA MET A 103 -3.42 -6.42 -21.28
C MET A 103 -2.12 -5.79 -20.78
N ILE A 104 -0.97 -6.25 -21.30
CA ILE A 104 0.35 -5.68 -20.97
C ILE A 104 0.38 -4.20 -21.36
N GLU A 105 -0.05 -3.84 -22.57
CA GLU A 105 -0.12 -2.44 -23.02
C GLU A 105 -1.01 -1.57 -22.11
N ARG A 106 -2.17 -2.09 -21.68
CA ARG A 106 -3.04 -1.39 -20.73
C ARG A 106 -2.36 -1.16 -19.39
N TYR A 107 -1.71 -2.17 -18.83
CA TYR A 107 -0.98 -2.03 -17.57
C TYR A 107 0.21 -1.08 -17.68
N GLU A 108 0.90 -1.04 -18.82
CA GLU A 108 1.96 -0.07 -19.06
C GLU A 108 1.44 1.37 -19.04
N VAL A 109 0.29 1.62 -19.67
CA VAL A 109 -0.37 2.95 -19.65
C VAL A 109 -0.81 3.33 -18.24
N GLU A 110 -1.45 2.43 -17.49
CA GLU A 110 -1.84 2.67 -16.10
C GLU A 110 -0.64 2.96 -15.21
N LEU A 111 0.45 2.22 -15.38
CA LEU A 111 1.68 2.41 -14.61
C LEU A 111 2.35 3.75 -14.95
N GLN A 112 2.28 4.20 -16.21
CA GLN A 112 2.70 5.55 -16.59
C GLN A 112 1.82 6.65 -15.98
N GLN A 113 0.50 6.46 -15.93
CA GLN A 113 -0.41 7.39 -15.27
C GLN A 113 -0.14 7.50 -13.77
N LEU A 114 0.06 6.36 -13.09
CA LEU A 114 0.43 6.34 -11.67
C LEU A 114 1.76 7.04 -11.41
N LYS A 115 2.77 6.86 -12.28
CA LYS A 115 4.04 7.60 -12.21
C LYS A 115 3.85 9.10 -12.33
N MET A 116 2.99 9.56 -13.26
CA MET A 116 2.67 10.99 -13.42
C MET A 116 1.97 11.57 -12.19
N ILE A 117 0.98 10.86 -11.64
CA ILE A 117 0.27 11.27 -10.41
C ILE A 117 1.24 11.36 -9.23
N THR A 118 2.16 10.38 -9.11
CA THR A 118 3.15 10.37 -8.03
C THR A 118 4.10 11.56 -8.13
N LYS A 119 4.61 11.87 -9.33
CA LYS A 119 5.44 13.06 -9.57
C LYS A 119 4.70 14.36 -9.22
N GLN A 120 3.44 14.49 -9.64
CA GLN A 120 2.64 15.66 -9.32
C GLN A 120 2.41 15.83 -7.81
N LYS A 121 2.23 14.72 -7.08
CA LYS A 121 2.11 14.72 -5.62
C LYS A 121 3.43 15.10 -4.93
N GLU A 122 4.57 14.62 -5.44
CA GLU A 122 5.89 15.01 -4.94
C GLU A 122 6.16 16.50 -5.12
N GLU A 123 5.81 17.07 -6.27
CA GLU A 123 5.89 18.52 -6.53
C GLU A 123 4.97 19.31 -5.58
N GLY A 124 3.74 18.83 -5.36
CA GLY A 124 2.81 19.42 -4.39
C GLY A 124 3.35 19.40 -2.96
N HIS A 125 3.95 18.29 -2.52
CA HIS A 125 4.59 18.19 -1.21
C HIS A 125 5.81 19.12 -1.08
N LEU A 126 6.59 19.28 -2.14
CA LEU A 126 7.71 20.21 -2.16
C LEU A 126 7.23 21.67 -2.02
N GLN A 127 6.14 22.03 -2.71
CA GLN A 127 5.54 23.36 -2.59
C GLN A 127 4.98 23.60 -1.18
N GLN A 128 4.31 22.60 -0.60
CA GLN A 128 3.82 22.68 0.78
C GLN A 128 4.96 22.83 1.79
N ARG A 129 6.08 22.12 1.62
CA ARG A 129 7.28 22.30 2.44
C ARG A 129 7.81 23.73 2.37
N ARG A 130 7.93 24.30 1.17
CA ARG A 130 8.37 25.70 1.00
C ARG A 130 7.43 26.69 1.69
N ALA A 131 6.12 26.45 1.63
CA ALA A 131 5.14 27.28 2.34
C ALA A 131 5.28 27.16 3.86
N LEU A 132 5.48 25.95 4.39
CA LEU A 132 5.73 25.74 5.82
C LEU A 132 7.04 26.39 6.28
N ASP A 133 8.10 26.34 5.48
CA ASP A 133 9.37 27.01 5.78
C ASP A 133 9.20 28.54 5.79
N ALA A 134 8.40 29.11 4.88
CA ALA A 134 8.07 30.52 4.89
C ALA A 134 7.29 30.93 6.17
N VAL A 135 6.27 30.15 6.55
CA VAL A 135 5.52 30.38 7.80
C VAL A 135 6.42 30.25 9.03
N ARG A 136 7.32 29.27 9.04
CA ARG A 136 8.31 29.10 10.11
C ARG A 136 9.24 30.31 10.22
N HIS A 137 9.70 30.84 9.09
CA HIS A 137 10.52 32.05 9.07
C HIS A 137 9.76 33.27 9.62
N GLU A 138 8.48 33.43 9.25
CA GLU A 138 7.68 34.55 9.74
C GLU A 138 7.37 34.42 11.24
N LEU A 139 7.11 33.22 11.74
CA LEU A 139 6.98 32.97 13.19
C LEU A 139 8.27 33.30 13.94
N GLN A 140 9.44 32.94 13.40
CA GLN A 140 10.72 33.32 13.99
C GLN A 140 10.96 34.83 13.95
N HIS A 141 10.51 35.51 12.90
CA HIS A 141 10.57 36.97 12.78
C HIS A 141 9.67 37.65 13.82
N LEU A 142 8.41 37.21 13.95
CA LEU A 142 7.48 37.70 14.98
C LEU A 142 8.01 37.46 16.39
N GLN A 143 8.62 36.30 16.66
CA GLN A 143 9.25 36.02 17.95
C GLN A 143 10.39 36.99 18.26
N LYS A 144 11.24 37.32 17.27
CA LYS A 144 12.30 38.33 17.43
C LYS A 144 11.74 39.73 17.67
N LEU A 145 10.68 40.12 16.97
CA LEU A 145 9.99 41.38 17.18
C LEU A 145 9.37 41.47 18.58
N GLN A 146 8.76 40.38 19.05
CA GLN A 146 8.24 40.29 20.41
C GLN A 146 9.36 40.48 21.44
N SER A 147 10.47 39.74 21.32
CA SER A 147 11.60 39.90 22.25
C SER A 147 12.21 41.31 22.22
N SER A 148 12.27 41.93 21.04
CA SER A 148 12.72 43.32 20.88
C SER A 148 11.76 44.32 21.56
N CYS A 149 10.45 44.11 21.42
CA CYS A 149 9.42 44.93 22.07
C CYS A 149 9.45 44.77 23.60
N GLU A 150 9.58 43.54 24.09
CA GLU A 150 9.76 43.27 25.53
C GLU A 150 11.01 44.00 26.05
N GLN A 151 12.13 43.91 25.33
CA GLN A 151 13.38 44.57 25.72
C GLN A 151 13.29 46.10 25.72
N SER A 152 12.60 46.70 24.73
CA SER A 152 12.38 48.14 24.69
C SER A 152 11.45 48.61 25.81
N PHE A 153 10.40 47.82 26.11
CA PHE A 153 9.48 48.09 27.20
C PHE A 153 10.18 48.03 28.56
N PHE A 154 11.00 47.00 28.80
CA PHE A 154 11.83 46.89 30.01
C PHE A 154 12.82 48.04 30.13
N SER A 155 13.51 48.40 29.05
CA SER A 155 14.45 49.54 29.04
C SER A 155 13.73 50.86 29.35
N SER A 156 12.53 51.07 28.81
CA SER A 156 11.72 52.26 29.10
C SER A 156 11.23 52.29 30.55
N LEU A 157 10.82 51.13 31.09
CA LEU A 157 10.47 50.99 32.51
C LEU A 157 11.66 51.30 33.42
N GLU A 158 12.84 50.75 33.14
CA GLU A 158 14.06 51.05 33.89
C GLU A 158 14.40 52.54 33.83
N GLN A 159 14.29 53.17 32.65
CA GLN A 159 14.49 54.61 32.52
C GLN A 159 13.50 55.39 33.39
N LYS A 160 12.21 55.03 33.35
CA LYS A 160 11.17 55.70 34.14
C LYS A 160 11.35 55.50 35.64
N PHE A 161 11.77 54.31 36.08
CA PHE A 161 12.15 54.07 37.48
C PHE A 161 13.39 54.87 37.88
N GLY A 162 14.37 55.00 36.97
CA GLY A 162 15.54 55.85 37.14
C GLY A 162 15.20 57.34 37.28
N GLU A 163 14.18 57.83 36.55
CA GLU A 163 13.65 59.19 36.67
C GLU A 163 12.83 59.40 37.95
N LEU A 164 12.12 58.36 38.42
CA LEU A 164 11.29 58.43 39.63
C LEU A 164 12.13 58.43 40.93
N ALA A 165 13.28 57.75 40.93
CA ALA A 165 14.18 57.66 42.08
C ALA A 165 14.66 59.04 42.60
N PRO A 166 15.17 59.98 41.77
CA PRO A 166 15.57 61.30 42.23
C PRO A 166 14.37 62.15 42.64
N PHE A 167 13.21 61.99 41.99
CA PHE A 167 11.99 62.69 42.42
C PHE A 167 11.55 62.23 43.82
N LYS A 168 11.57 60.91 44.06
CA LYS A 168 11.31 60.34 45.39
C LYS A 168 12.31 60.89 46.42
N ALA A 169 13.59 60.90 46.10
CA ALA A 169 14.62 61.45 46.98
C ALA A 169 14.43 62.95 47.27
N ASP A 170 14.02 63.75 46.28
CA ASP A 170 13.72 65.19 46.45
C ASP A 170 12.48 65.41 47.33
N VAL A 171 11.44 64.59 47.17
CA VAL A 171 10.25 64.63 48.03
C VAL A 171 10.60 64.23 49.47
N GLU A 172 11.38 63.16 49.67
CA GLU A 172 11.88 62.76 51.00
C GLU A 172 12.75 63.85 51.63
N ALA A 173 13.61 64.53 50.85
CA ALA A 173 14.41 65.66 51.30
C ALA A 173 13.56 66.89 51.68
N LYS A 174 12.50 67.18 50.93
CA LYS A 174 11.54 68.25 51.25
C LYS A 174 10.74 67.95 52.51
N ILE A 175 10.29 66.71 52.68
CA ILE A 175 9.57 66.27 53.89
C ILE A 175 10.47 66.43 55.11
N THR A 176 11.69 65.91 55.08
CA THR A 176 12.65 66.04 56.19
C THR A 176 13.02 67.50 56.47
N SER A 177 13.13 68.35 55.44
CA SER A 177 13.32 69.80 55.61
C SER A 177 12.11 70.47 56.29
N MET A 178 10.89 70.09 55.92
CA MET A 178 9.67 70.59 56.55
C MET A 178 9.54 70.14 58.00
N GLU A 179 9.86 68.89 58.31
CA GLU A 179 9.90 68.36 59.67
C GLU A 179 10.90 69.16 60.52
N LEU A 180 12.09 69.43 59.99
CA LEU A 180 13.09 70.26 60.68
C LEU A 180 12.57 71.69 60.96
N LYS A 181 11.94 72.33 59.96
CA LYS A 181 11.34 73.66 60.14
C LYS A 181 10.21 73.65 61.17
N HIS A 182 9.38 72.61 61.18
CA HIS A 182 8.33 72.43 62.16
C HIS A 182 8.90 72.31 63.57
N HIS A 183 9.97 71.53 63.77
CA HIS A 183 10.67 71.46 65.05
C HIS A 183 11.21 72.82 65.49
N THR A 184 11.89 73.57 64.60
CA THR A 184 12.41 74.91 64.92
C THR A 184 11.30 75.90 65.31
N LEU A 185 10.17 75.88 64.59
CA LEU A 185 9.01 76.73 64.93
C LEU A 185 8.40 76.32 66.28
N THR A 186 8.31 75.02 66.55
CA THR A 186 7.83 74.50 67.84
C THR A 186 8.72 75.01 68.99
N ASP A 187 10.04 74.95 68.82
CA ASP A 187 11.01 75.45 69.80
C ASP A 187 10.90 76.97 69.99
N GLN A 188 10.71 77.73 68.91
CA GLN A 188 10.50 79.18 68.98
C GLN A 188 9.22 79.53 69.74
N VAL A 189 8.10 78.86 69.44
CA VAL A 189 6.84 79.05 70.16
C VAL A 189 7.03 78.74 71.64
N TRP A 190 7.63 77.60 71.98
CA TRP A 190 7.93 77.24 73.37
C TRP A 190 8.83 78.25 74.08
N SER A 191 9.85 78.76 73.40
CA SER A 191 10.73 79.80 73.96
C SER A 191 9.99 81.11 74.22
N SER A 192 9.06 81.47 73.32
CA SER A 192 8.24 82.68 73.44
C SER A 192 7.18 82.54 74.52
N GLU A 193 6.55 81.37 74.68
CA GLU A 193 5.64 81.05 75.78
C GLU A 193 6.37 81.11 77.14
N CYS A 194 7.60 80.59 77.22
CA CYS A 194 8.42 80.70 78.42
C CYS A 194 8.80 82.17 78.74
N ALA A 195 9.09 82.98 77.72
CA ALA A 195 9.36 84.40 77.89
C ALA A 195 8.12 85.18 78.35
N ILE A 196 6.94 84.88 77.80
CA ILE A 196 5.66 85.47 78.23
C ILE A 196 5.33 85.04 79.67
N ALA A 197 5.55 83.78 80.03
CA ALA A 197 5.38 83.31 81.40
C ALA A 197 6.29 84.06 82.38
N LYS A 198 7.54 84.37 81.99
CA LYS A 198 8.46 85.18 82.79
C LYS A 198 7.99 86.62 82.95
N VAL A 199 7.55 87.27 81.86
CA VAL A 199 6.99 88.64 81.90
C VAL A 199 5.74 88.69 82.78
N SER A 200 4.87 87.70 82.68
CA SER A 200 3.68 87.57 83.53
C SER A 200 4.05 87.45 85.01
N GLY A 201 5.07 86.64 85.33
CA GLY A 201 5.61 86.54 86.69
C GLY A 201 6.22 87.84 87.22
N GLU A 202 6.94 88.59 86.38
CA GLU A 202 7.47 89.92 86.76
C GLU A 202 6.36 90.96 86.95
N LEU A 203 5.26 90.88 86.18
CA LEU A 203 4.09 91.74 86.32
C LEU A 203 3.35 91.48 87.65
N CYS A 204 3.20 90.21 88.05
CA CYS A 204 2.67 89.85 89.37
C CYS A 204 3.55 90.43 90.49
N ASN A 205 4.87 90.29 90.40
CA ASN A 205 5.79 90.87 91.38
C ASN A 205 5.71 92.41 91.43
N PHE A 206 5.48 93.07 90.29
CA PHE A 206 5.29 94.52 90.24
C PHE A 206 3.99 94.94 90.92
N GLN A 207 2.92 94.17 90.72
CA GLN A 207 1.62 94.41 91.33
C GLN A 207 1.68 94.27 92.86
N ASP A 208 2.38 93.25 93.37
CA ASP A 208 2.61 93.09 94.82
C ASP A 208 3.37 94.28 95.42
N ARG A 209 4.37 94.82 94.70
CA ARG A 209 5.09 96.03 95.13
C ARG A 209 4.22 97.28 95.08
N PHE A 210 3.32 97.36 94.10
CA PHE A 210 2.37 98.46 93.97
C PHE A 210 1.36 98.47 95.12
N ASP A 211 0.89 97.30 95.54
CA ASP A 211 0.00 97.15 96.69
C ASP A 211 0.71 97.48 98.02
N GLN A 212 1.98 97.12 98.17
CA GLN A 212 2.81 97.57 99.32
C GLN A 212 2.99 99.09 99.34
N LEU A 213 3.22 99.72 98.18
CA LEU A 213 3.34 101.18 98.08
C LEU A 213 2.01 101.87 98.42
N LYS A 214 0.89 101.27 98.01
CA LYS A 214 -0.47 101.72 98.34
C LYS A 214 -0.74 101.67 99.86
N GLU A 215 -0.28 100.64 100.57
CA GLU A 215 -0.36 100.61 102.04
C GLU A 215 0.49 101.71 102.69
N VAL A 216 1.69 102.01 102.18
CA VAL A 216 2.53 103.09 102.70
C VAL A 216 1.89 104.46 102.49
N VAL A 217 1.25 104.68 101.34
CA VAL A 217 0.51 105.93 101.04
C VAL A 217 -0.74 106.07 101.93
N LEU A 218 -1.47 104.97 102.17
CA LEU A 218 -2.60 104.96 103.11
C LEU A 218 -2.15 105.17 104.57
N GLY A 219 -0.95 104.71 104.94
CA GLY A 219 -0.33 105.01 106.22
C GLY A 219 0.00 106.50 106.40
N LEU A 220 0.50 107.15 105.34
CA LEU A 220 0.84 108.57 105.32
C LEU A 220 -0.40 109.51 105.32
N GLU A 221 -1.58 109.02 104.94
CA GLU A 221 -2.84 109.77 105.03
C GLU A 221 -3.47 109.76 106.45
N SER A 222 -2.94 108.98 107.39
CA SER A 222 -3.52 108.82 108.74
C SER A 222 -2.89 109.66 109.86
N GLU A 223 -1.82 110.41 109.60
CA GLU A 223 -1.19 111.29 110.58
C GLU A 223 -1.51 112.77 110.34
N ARG A 224 -2.47 113.25 111.13
CA ARG A 224 -2.95 114.63 111.17
C ARG A 224 -2.30 115.37 112.36
N ASP A 225 -1.19 116.07 112.12
CA ASP A 225 -0.73 117.27 112.87
C ASP A 225 0.68 117.65 112.35
N THR A 226 1.07 118.89 112.02
CA THR A 226 0.69 120.20 112.56
C THR A 226 0.87 121.31 111.50
N ARG A 227 0.07 122.35 111.72
CA ARG A 227 -0.20 123.59 110.97
C ARG A 227 0.98 124.56 110.72
N LYS A 228 2.23 124.08 110.55
CA LYS A 228 3.40 124.95 110.25
C LYS A 228 4.20 124.61 108.99
N LYS A 229 3.83 123.55 108.25
CA LYS A 229 4.40 123.23 106.92
C LYS A 229 3.63 123.80 105.73
N LEU A 230 2.44 124.37 105.95
CA LEU A 230 1.58 124.86 104.86
C LEU A 230 2.04 126.20 104.27
N GLU A 231 2.76 127.03 105.05
CA GLU A 231 3.30 128.31 104.55
C GLU A 231 4.60 128.12 103.75
N ASN A 232 5.43 127.10 104.07
CA ASN A 232 6.60 126.77 103.24
C ASN A 232 6.21 125.99 101.97
N MET A 233 5.18 125.13 102.00
CA MET A 233 4.68 124.48 100.80
C MET A 233 3.98 125.43 99.83
N GLN A 234 3.34 126.51 100.30
CA GLN A 234 2.72 127.48 99.38
C GLN A 234 3.76 128.27 98.56
N GLN A 235 4.97 128.47 99.08
CA GLN A 235 6.07 129.10 98.35
C GLN A 235 6.74 128.10 97.38
N GLU A 236 6.94 126.84 97.79
CA GLU A 236 7.50 125.78 96.92
C GLU A 236 6.53 125.33 95.82
N LEU A 237 5.20 125.36 96.04
CA LEU A 237 4.20 125.10 94.99
C LEU A 237 4.17 126.20 93.92
N ALA A 238 4.46 127.45 94.26
CA ALA A 238 4.51 128.54 93.30
C ALA A 238 5.72 128.42 92.35
N ASP A 239 6.88 128.04 92.90
CA ASP A 239 8.10 127.80 92.11
C ASP A 239 8.01 126.49 91.29
N TRP A 240 7.38 125.44 91.82
CA TRP A 240 7.16 124.17 91.12
C TRP A 240 6.09 124.27 90.02
N LEU A 241 4.99 125.02 90.24
CA LEU A 241 3.97 125.28 89.20
C LEU A 241 4.53 126.13 88.05
N GLY A 242 5.56 126.95 88.29
CA GLY A 242 6.28 127.70 87.26
C GLY A 242 7.16 126.82 86.37
N GLN A 243 7.93 125.90 86.96
CA GLN A 243 8.77 124.94 86.23
C GLN A 243 7.94 123.86 85.52
N SER A 244 6.90 123.34 86.17
CA SER A 244 6.01 122.31 85.61
C SER A 244 5.17 122.83 84.43
N ARG A 245 4.80 124.12 84.39
CA ARG A 245 4.10 124.71 83.21
C ARG A 245 5.01 124.89 82.00
N PHE A 246 6.28 125.20 82.21
CA PHE A 246 7.25 125.37 81.12
C PHE A 246 7.66 124.00 80.54
N GLU A 247 7.87 123.01 81.40
CA GLU A 247 8.17 121.63 80.98
C GLU A 247 6.94 120.93 80.38
N ALA A 248 5.73 121.13 80.90
CA ALA A 248 4.51 120.59 80.30
C ALA A 248 4.20 121.21 78.92
N ALA A 249 4.56 122.48 78.67
CA ALA A 249 4.42 123.11 77.36
C ALA A 249 5.48 122.59 76.36
N SER A 250 6.71 122.36 76.82
CA SER A 250 7.79 121.76 76.02
C SER A 250 7.50 120.29 75.68
N VAL A 251 7.04 119.50 76.65
CA VAL A 251 6.62 118.10 76.48
C VAL A 251 5.37 118.02 75.61
N ARG A 252 4.39 118.92 75.72
CA ARG A 252 3.25 118.94 74.78
C ARG A 252 3.68 119.16 73.35
N LYS A 253 4.67 120.03 73.12
CA LYS A 253 5.16 120.35 71.78
C LYS A 253 6.02 119.23 71.20
N ALA A 254 6.86 118.60 72.02
CA ALA A 254 7.63 117.42 71.65
C ALA A 254 6.75 116.18 71.45
N PHE A 255 5.74 115.98 72.30
CA PHE A 255 4.76 114.91 72.19
C PHE A 255 3.82 115.13 71.00
N SER A 256 3.35 116.35 70.74
CA SER A 256 2.56 116.62 69.54
C SER A 256 3.39 116.39 68.28
N ALA A 257 4.66 116.81 68.27
CA ALA A 257 5.59 116.56 67.16
C ALA A 257 5.89 115.06 66.97
N ALA A 258 6.09 114.31 68.05
CA ALA A 258 6.31 112.86 68.01
C ALA A 258 5.05 112.08 67.61
N VAL A 259 3.87 112.52 68.06
CA VAL A 259 2.58 111.93 67.66
C VAL A 259 2.26 112.25 66.20
N THR A 260 2.55 113.46 65.71
CA THR A 260 2.42 113.77 64.28
C THR A 260 3.43 112.98 63.44
N ALA A 261 4.68 112.86 63.90
CA ALA A 261 5.70 112.07 63.21
C ALA A 261 5.37 110.57 63.21
N ASN A 262 4.86 110.01 64.32
CA ASN A 262 4.39 108.62 64.38
C ASN A 262 3.13 108.42 63.56
N LYS A 263 2.21 109.38 63.53
CA LYS A 263 1.02 109.33 62.68
C LYS A 263 1.40 109.32 61.21
N GLU A 264 2.33 110.18 60.79
CA GLU A 264 2.87 110.18 59.43
C GLU A 264 3.65 108.91 59.12
N SER A 265 4.49 108.43 60.03
CA SER A 265 5.24 107.17 59.86
C SER A 265 4.32 105.95 59.78
N LEU A 266 3.26 105.90 60.60
CA LEU A 266 2.24 104.85 60.53
C LEU A 266 1.39 104.98 59.27
N GLN A 267 1.02 106.19 58.83
CA GLN A 267 0.31 106.36 57.55
C GLN A 267 1.16 105.92 56.38
N ILE A 268 2.45 106.28 56.35
CA ILE A 268 3.39 105.82 55.32
C ILE A 268 3.57 104.31 55.39
N GLY A 269 3.71 103.73 56.59
CA GLY A 269 3.81 102.29 56.79
C GLY A 269 2.55 101.54 56.36
N LEU A 270 1.37 102.11 56.63
CA LEU A 270 0.08 101.55 56.22
C LEU A 270 -0.10 101.64 54.70
N ASP A 271 0.29 102.76 54.08
CA ASP A 271 0.26 102.93 52.62
C ASP A 271 1.25 101.99 51.91
N VAL A 272 2.45 101.80 52.48
CA VAL A 272 3.43 100.85 51.95
C VAL A 272 2.93 99.41 52.10
N ALA A 273 2.38 99.05 53.27
CA ALA A 273 1.79 97.73 53.49
C ALA A 273 0.58 97.49 52.59
N ALA A 274 -0.29 98.49 52.40
CA ALA A 274 -1.43 98.39 51.50
C ALA A 274 -0.99 98.23 50.04
N LYS A 275 0.04 98.97 49.60
CA LYS A 275 0.63 98.81 48.26
C LYS A 275 1.28 97.45 48.08
N GLN A 276 1.98 96.95 49.10
CA GLN A 276 2.63 95.64 49.07
C GLN A 276 1.61 94.49 49.07
N ILE A 277 0.53 94.60 49.86
CA ILE A 277 -0.59 93.65 49.85
C ILE A 277 -1.31 93.69 48.50
N ALA A 278 -1.52 94.88 47.93
CA ALA A 278 -2.13 95.02 46.61
C ALA A 278 -1.27 94.38 45.52
N SER A 279 0.05 94.66 45.49
CA SER A 279 0.95 94.04 44.50
C SER A 279 1.04 92.53 44.68
N PHE A 280 1.12 92.04 45.93
CA PHE A 280 1.11 90.61 46.23
C PHE A 280 -0.20 89.94 45.78
N MET A 281 -1.36 90.57 46.03
CA MET A 281 -2.65 90.03 45.58
C MET A 281 -2.76 90.00 44.07
N ASP A 282 -2.20 90.99 43.36
CA ASP A 282 -2.16 90.99 41.91
C ASP A 282 -1.19 89.94 41.34
N GLU A 283 -0.03 89.73 41.98
CA GLU A 283 0.89 88.62 41.68
C GLU A 283 0.20 87.25 41.89
N VAL A 284 -0.47 87.05 43.03
CA VAL A 284 -1.20 85.80 43.32
C VAL A 284 -2.35 85.58 42.33
N ARG A 285 -3.07 86.63 41.93
CA ARG A 285 -4.13 86.52 40.90
C ARG A 285 -3.54 86.16 39.54
N ALA A 286 -2.46 86.82 39.14
CA ALA A 286 -1.78 86.53 37.87
C ALA A 286 -1.23 85.10 37.84
N GLU A 287 -0.65 84.64 38.95
CA GLU A 287 -0.12 83.28 39.08
C GLU A 287 -1.24 82.22 39.12
N ASN A 288 -2.33 82.47 39.83
CA ASN A 288 -3.52 81.60 39.79
C ASN A 288 -4.12 81.52 38.38
N GLN A 289 -4.20 82.65 37.67
CA GLN A 289 -4.74 82.67 36.31
C GLN A 289 -3.85 81.87 35.36
N LYS A 290 -2.52 81.98 35.49
CA LYS A 290 -1.55 81.15 34.77
C LYS A 290 -1.70 79.66 35.10
N LEU A 291 -1.91 79.29 36.36
CA LEU A 291 -2.14 77.90 36.77
C LEU A 291 -3.45 77.34 36.19
N LEU A 292 -4.52 78.16 36.14
CA LEU A 292 -5.79 77.77 35.52
C LEU A 292 -5.64 77.54 34.01
N GLU A 293 -4.89 78.41 33.32
CA GLU A 293 -4.57 78.22 31.90
C GLU A 293 -3.77 76.94 31.67
N GLN A 294 -2.71 76.71 32.46
CA GLN A 294 -1.92 75.47 32.39
C GLN A 294 -2.78 74.22 32.66
N THR A 295 -3.68 74.29 33.63
CA THR A 295 -4.59 73.17 33.95
C THR A 295 -5.56 72.91 32.80
N ALA A 296 -6.09 73.96 32.17
CA ALA A 296 -6.97 73.85 31.01
C ALA A 296 -6.23 73.27 29.79
N ASP A 297 -4.97 73.63 29.58
CA ASP A 297 -4.13 73.09 28.52
C ASP A 297 -3.84 71.60 28.72
N ILE A 298 -3.46 71.19 29.94
CA ILE A 298 -3.26 69.77 30.29
C ILE A 298 -4.56 68.97 30.11
N GLN A 299 -5.72 69.53 30.50
CA GLN A 299 -7.01 68.90 30.28
C GLN A 299 -7.34 68.74 28.79
N ARG A 300 -6.97 69.73 27.95
CA ARG A 300 -7.14 69.66 26.50
C ARG A 300 -6.23 68.59 25.89
N GLU A 301 -4.96 68.57 26.27
CA GLU A 301 -3.99 67.56 25.81
C GLU A 301 -4.43 66.15 26.21
N THR A 302 -4.76 65.93 27.48
CA THR A 302 -5.26 64.63 27.95
C THR A 302 -6.55 64.22 27.24
N GLY A 303 -7.45 65.16 26.95
CA GLY A 303 -8.65 64.91 26.13
C GLY A 303 -8.31 64.44 24.71
N VAL A 304 -7.39 65.12 24.03
CA VAL A 304 -6.90 64.73 22.70
C VAL A 304 -6.24 63.36 22.75
N THR A 305 -5.33 63.11 23.70
CA THR A 305 -4.66 61.81 23.84
C THR A 305 -5.66 60.68 24.14
N CYS A 306 -6.65 60.90 25.02
CA CYS A 306 -7.70 59.92 25.30
C CYS A 306 -8.56 59.63 24.07
N SER A 307 -8.88 60.64 23.25
CA SER A 307 -9.61 60.46 22.01
C SER A 307 -8.80 59.67 20.97
N GLY A 308 -7.48 59.91 20.89
CA GLY A 308 -6.56 59.15 20.06
C GLY A 308 -6.51 57.68 20.48
N PHE A 309 -6.34 57.40 21.77
CA PHE A 309 -6.35 56.02 22.28
C PHE A 309 -7.66 55.29 22.02
N ARG A 310 -8.82 55.98 22.13
CA ARG A 310 -10.11 55.36 21.79
C ARG A 310 -10.19 55.01 20.30
N ALA A 311 -9.75 55.91 19.42
CA ALA A 311 -9.75 55.65 17.98
C ALA A 311 -8.81 54.49 17.61
N GLU A 312 -7.63 54.41 18.23
CA GLU A 312 -6.69 53.28 18.05
C GLU A 312 -7.28 51.96 18.57
N LEU A 313 -7.95 51.98 19.74
CA LEU A 313 -8.61 50.81 20.30
C LEU A 313 -9.73 50.31 19.38
N ASP A 314 -10.56 51.21 18.85
CA ASP A 314 -11.64 50.89 17.92
C ASP A 314 -11.09 50.29 16.62
N GLU A 315 -10.00 50.83 16.07
CA GLU A 315 -9.36 50.27 14.87
C GLU A 315 -8.75 48.89 15.15
N HIS A 316 -8.09 48.68 16.29
CA HIS A 316 -7.59 47.37 16.68
C HIS A 316 -8.73 46.36 16.89
N GLN A 317 -9.85 46.78 17.46
CA GLN A 317 -11.03 45.93 17.63
C GLN A 317 -11.65 45.55 16.28
N ARG A 318 -11.68 46.48 15.32
CA ARG A 318 -12.12 46.22 13.95
C ARG A 318 -11.17 45.26 13.22
N GLN A 319 -9.86 45.44 13.39
CA GLN A 319 -8.85 44.52 12.83
C GLN A 319 -8.99 43.12 13.40
N ARG A 320 -9.23 43.00 14.71
CA ARG A 320 -9.49 41.72 15.38
C ARG A 320 -10.74 41.05 14.82
N GLN A 321 -11.86 41.76 14.71
CA GLN A 321 -13.10 41.20 14.13
C GLN A 321 -12.89 40.71 12.69
N LEU A 322 -12.11 41.44 11.89
CA LEU A 322 -11.80 41.05 10.52
C LEU A 322 -10.86 39.83 10.46
N ALA A 323 -9.91 39.74 11.38
CA ALA A 323 -9.07 38.56 11.55
C ALA A 323 -9.90 37.34 11.98
N ASP A 324 -10.78 37.50 12.96
CA ASP A 324 -11.67 36.44 13.46
C ASP A 324 -12.56 35.92 12.31
N ALA A 325 -13.20 36.81 11.54
CA ALA A 325 -14.01 36.44 10.38
C ALA A 325 -13.21 35.70 9.30
N ARG A 326 -11.95 36.10 9.05
CA ARG A 326 -11.06 35.38 8.12
C ARG A 326 -10.70 34.01 8.64
N THR A 327 -10.39 33.87 9.92
CA THR A 327 -10.09 32.56 10.52
C THR A 327 -11.28 31.63 10.48
N GLU A 328 -12.50 32.14 10.72
CA GLU A 328 -13.72 31.36 10.65
C GLU A 328 -14.02 30.88 9.22
N ALA A 329 -13.81 31.74 8.22
CA ALA A 329 -13.93 31.37 6.80
C ALA A 329 -12.96 30.24 6.43
N ILE A 330 -11.68 30.37 6.80
CA ILE A 330 -10.65 29.33 6.55
C ILE A 330 -11.02 28.03 7.28
N LEU A 331 -11.50 28.10 8.52
CA LEU A 331 -11.93 26.93 9.27
C LEU A 331 -13.14 26.24 8.62
N SER A 332 -14.08 27.01 8.05
CA SER A 332 -15.21 26.47 7.30
C SER A 332 -14.75 25.75 6.03
N GLU A 333 -13.89 26.38 5.23
CA GLU A 333 -13.32 25.76 4.02
C GLU A 333 -12.55 24.47 4.33
N LEU A 334 -11.75 24.47 5.41
CA LEU A 334 -11.03 23.28 5.86
C LEU A 334 -11.98 22.16 6.31
N ARG A 335 -13.09 22.49 6.98
CA ARG A 335 -14.11 21.51 7.37
C ARG A 335 -14.78 20.89 6.15
N GLU A 336 -15.17 21.70 5.17
CA GLU A 336 -15.76 21.20 3.92
C GLU A 336 -14.78 20.32 3.12
N ALA A 337 -13.51 20.70 3.07
CA ALA A 337 -12.47 19.92 2.41
C ALA A 337 -12.23 18.56 3.12
N LEU A 338 -12.26 18.54 4.45
CA LEU A 338 -12.16 17.30 5.23
C LEU A 338 -13.38 16.40 5.02
N ASP A 339 -14.59 16.95 5.00
CA ASP A 339 -15.81 16.20 4.74
C ASP A 339 -15.82 15.58 3.34
N GLU A 340 -15.37 16.31 2.32
CA GLU A 340 -15.27 15.79 0.96
C GLU A 340 -14.17 14.72 0.84
N TYR A 341 -13.04 14.90 1.53
CA TYR A 341 -11.99 13.88 1.63
C TYR A 341 -12.52 12.59 2.26
N ASP A 342 -13.29 12.69 3.35
CA ASP A 342 -13.90 11.53 4.01
C ASP A 342 -14.94 10.83 3.12
N ARG A 343 -15.76 11.59 2.38
CA ARG A 343 -16.69 11.02 1.39
C ARG A 343 -15.94 10.31 0.27
N ARG A 344 -14.85 10.90 -0.22
CA ARG A 344 -13.98 10.27 -1.24
C ARG A 344 -13.36 8.99 -0.71
N ARG A 345 -12.79 9.01 0.50
CA ARG A 345 -12.19 7.83 1.14
C ARG A 345 -13.21 6.70 1.35
N LYS A 346 -14.46 7.03 1.72
CA LYS A 346 -15.55 6.04 1.82
C LYS A 346 -15.87 5.40 0.46
N ARG A 347 -15.96 6.20 -0.60
CA ARG A 347 -16.16 5.70 -1.98
C ARG A 347 -15.02 4.79 -2.43
N GLU A 348 -13.77 5.23 -2.25
CA GLU A 348 -12.58 4.43 -2.59
C GLU A 348 -12.55 3.11 -1.81
N ARG A 349 -12.88 3.13 -0.52
CA ARG A 349 -13.01 1.90 0.29
C ARG A 349 -14.08 0.95 -0.26
N THR A 350 -15.26 1.46 -0.62
CA THR A 350 -16.31 0.60 -1.19
C THR A 350 -15.91 0.02 -2.55
N THR A 351 -15.20 0.79 -3.37
CA THR A 351 -14.67 0.30 -4.66
C THR A 351 -13.65 -0.82 -4.43
N LEU A 352 -12.68 -0.61 -3.53
CA LEU A 352 -11.70 -1.64 -3.18
C LEU A 352 -12.35 -2.90 -2.59
N GLU A 353 -13.39 -2.76 -1.77
CA GLU A 353 -14.13 -3.91 -1.22
C GLU A 353 -14.87 -4.69 -2.33
N LEU A 354 -15.33 -4.05 -3.39
CA LEU A 354 -15.93 -4.71 -4.56
C LEU A 354 -14.87 -5.42 -5.40
N GLU A 355 -13.75 -4.76 -5.70
CA GLU A 355 -12.62 -5.35 -6.44
C GLU A 355 -12.05 -6.57 -5.71
N MET A 356 -11.88 -6.49 -4.38
CA MET A 356 -11.43 -7.64 -3.59
C MET A 356 -12.41 -8.82 -3.64
N LYS A 357 -13.73 -8.56 -3.68
CA LYS A 357 -14.73 -9.62 -3.83
C LYS A 357 -14.67 -10.26 -5.20
N GLU A 358 -14.48 -9.46 -6.26
CA GLU A 358 -14.34 -9.95 -7.63
C GLU A 358 -13.09 -10.82 -7.78
N VAL A 359 -11.93 -10.35 -7.30
CA VAL A 359 -10.69 -11.14 -7.29
C VAL A 359 -10.86 -12.42 -6.47
N GLY A 360 -11.56 -12.35 -5.33
CA GLY A 360 -11.89 -13.53 -4.52
C GLY A 360 -12.74 -14.56 -5.27
N GLN A 361 -13.72 -14.12 -6.06
CA GLN A 361 -14.53 -15.00 -6.90
C GLN A 361 -13.70 -15.63 -8.03
N GLN A 362 -12.86 -14.85 -8.70
CA GLN A 362 -11.97 -15.36 -9.75
C GLN A 362 -10.99 -16.40 -9.20
N LEU A 363 -10.42 -16.16 -8.01
CA LEU A 363 -9.56 -17.12 -7.32
C LEU A 363 -10.30 -18.40 -6.95
N ALA A 364 -11.56 -18.32 -6.50
CA ALA A 364 -12.37 -19.50 -6.20
C ALA A 364 -12.63 -20.35 -7.46
N ILE A 365 -12.91 -19.71 -8.61
CA ILE A 365 -13.07 -20.39 -9.90
C ILE A 365 -11.76 -21.05 -10.33
N LEU A 366 -10.64 -20.34 -10.25
CA LEU A 366 -9.32 -20.87 -10.59
C LEU A 366 -8.95 -22.05 -9.70
N HIS A 367 -9.20 -21.95 -8.39
CA HIS A 367 -8.99 -23.05 -7.45
C HIS A 367 -9.81 -24.29 -7.83
N GLY A 368 -11.10 -24.12 -8.15
CA GLY A 368 -11.94 -25.22 -8.62
C GLY A 368 -11.42 -25.86 -9.92
N SER A 369 -10.92 -25.04 -10.85
CA SER A 369 -10.27 -25.53 -12.08
C SER A 369 -9.00 -26.33 -11.81
N VAL A 370 -8.13 -25.85 -10.90
CA VAL A 370 -6.92 -26.55 -10.49
C VAL A 370 -7.25 -27.86 -9.79
N GLU A 371 -8.24 -27.89 -8.90
CA GLU A 371 -8.69 -29.13 -8.26
C GLU A 371 -9.23 -30.16 -9.26
N ASN A 372 -9.95 -29.71 -10.28
CA ASN A 372 -10.42 -30.57 -11.38
C ASN A 372 -9.23 -31.11 -12.19
N ALA A 373 -8.25 -30.26 -12.54
CA ALA A 373 -7.04 -30.67 -13.25
C ALA A 373 -6.21 -31.67 -12.44
N VAL A 374 -6.05 -31.45 -11.12
CA VAL A 374 -5.36 -32.39 -10.23
C VAL A 374 -6.11 -33.72 -10.15
N ARG A 375 -7.44 -33.72 -10.11
CA ARG A 375 -8.25 -34.95 -10.19
C ARG A 375 -8.05 -35.69 -11.51
N ALA A 376 -8.03 -34.97 -12.63
CA ALA A 376 -7.75 -35.55 -13.95
C ALA A 376 -6.33 -36.14 -14.03
N CYS A 377 -5.31 -35.44 -13.51
CA CYS A 377 -3.95 -36.00 -13.47
C CYS A 377 -3.86 -37.25 -12.59
N LYS A 378 -4.55 -37.28 -11.44
CA LYS A 378 -4.60 -38.46 -10.55
C LYS A 378 -5.30 -39.64 -11.21
N SER A 379 -6.29 -39.41 -12.09
CA SER A 379 -6.98 -40.49 -12.80
C SER A 379 -6.14 -41.09 -13.95
N LEU A 380 -5.18 -40.33 -14.48
CA LEU A 380 -4.23 -40.79 -15.52
C LEU A 380 -3.08 -41.65 -14.96
N ASP A 381 -2.65 -41.41 -13.71
CA ASP A 381 -1.55 -42.17 -13.07
C ASP A 381 -1.68 -43.71 -13.19
N PRO A 382 -2.83 -44.33 -12.84
CA PRO A 382 -2.99 -45.78 -12.99
C PRO A 382 -2.98 -46.27 -14.45
N LEU A 383 -3.37 -45.43 -15.42
CA LEU A 383 -3.32 -45.77 -16.85
C LEU A 383 -1.88 -45.75 -17.35
N CYS A 384 -1.13 -44.72 -16.99
CA CYS A 384 0.31 -44.63 -17.27
C CYS A 384 1.05 -45.83 -16.65
N GLY A 385 0.73 -46.20 -15.41
CA GLY A 385 1.28 -47.38 -14.74
C GLY A 385 1.04 -48.67 -15.54
N ALA A 386 -0.22 -48.92 -15.95
CA ALA A 386 -0.56 -50.10 -16.74
C ALA A 386 0.16 -50.14 -18.10
N LEU A 387 0.25 -49.00 -18.79
CA LEU A 387 0.96 -48.91 -20.07
C LEU A 387 2.46 -49.17 -19.92
N VAL A 388 3.10 -48.62 -18.88
CA VAL A 388 4.51 -48.88 -18.58
C VAL A 388 4.75 -50.36 -18.28
N GLU A 389 3.87 -51.00 -17.51
CA GLU A 389 3.96 -52.45 -17.24
C GLU A 389 3.83 -53.30 -18.52
N VAL A 390 2.86 -52.99 -19.40
CA VAL A 390 2.68 -53.69 -20.67
C VAL A 390 3.90 -53.52 -21.58
N LEU A 391 4.45 -52.31 -21.68
CA LEU A 391 5.67 -52.07 -22.46
C LEU A 391 6.88 -52.80 -21.85
N ALA A 392 7.01 -52.86 -20.53
CA ALA A 392 8.07 -53.62 -19.88
C ALA A 392 7.97 -55.13 -20.19
N MET A 393 6.76 -55.69 -20.21
CA MET A 393 6.52 -57.08 -20.62
C MET A 393 6.88 -57.30 -22.10
N GLN A 394 6.48 -56.38 -22.99
CA GLN A 394 6.79 -56.44 -24.41
C GLN A 394 8.31 -56.42 -24.67
N VAL A 395 9.04 -55.50 -24.02
CA VAL A 395 10.50 -55.44 -24.14
C VAL A 395 11.16 -56.71 -23.61
N SER A 396 10.63 -57.30 -22.53
CA SER A 396 11.13 -58.56 -21.98
C SER A 396 10.92 -59.73 -22.94
N LEU A 397 9.75 -59.78 -23.61
CA LEU A 397 9.44 -60.75 -24.66
C LEU A 397 10.41 -60.63 -25.84
N GLU A 398 10.59 -59.42 -26.38
CA GLU A 398 11.49 -59.16 -27.51
C GLU A 398 12.94 -59.52 -27.17
N ARG A 399 13.39 -59.19 -25.96
CA ARG A 399 14.73 -59.55 -25.47
C ARG A 399 14.91 -61.06 -25.40
N GLN A 400 13.89 -61.78 -24.93
CA GLN A 400 13.94 -63.25 -24.87
C GLN A 400 13.89 -63.88 -26.26
N GLU A 401 13.08 -63.33 -27.17
CA GLU A 401 13.04 -63.77 -28.58
C GLU A 401 14.38 -63.59 -29.26
N PHE A 402 15.04 -62.47 -29.02
CA PHE A 402 16.38 -62.25 -29.52
C PHE A 402 17.36 -63.29 -28.95
N ALA A 403 17.30 -63.58 -27.65
CA ALA A 403 18.15 -64.58 -27.01
C ALA A 403 17.89 -66.00 -27.56
N ASP A 404 16.62 -66.39 -27.72
CA ASP A 404 16.23 -67.67 -28.29
C ASP A 404 16.62 -67.77 -29.76
N TRP A 405 16.47 -66.69 -30.52
CA TRP A 405 16.95 -66.63 -31.90
C TRP A 405 18.47 -66.81 -31.99
N HIS A 406 19.25 -66.25 -31.05
CA HIS A 406 20.70 -66.49 -30.98
C HIS A 406 21.06 -67.92 -30.58
N ARG A 407 20.23 -68.58 -29.76
CA ARG A 407 20.40 -70.00 -29.42
C ARG A 407 20.09 -70.90 -30.61
N VAL A 408 19.07 -70.57 -31.40
CA VAL A 408 18.68 -71.32 -32.61
C VAL A 408 19.62 -71.02 -33.79
N SER A 409 20.20 -69.83 -33.89
CA SER A 409 21.13 -69.46 -34.97
C SER A 409 22.52 -70.11 -34.85
N LEU A 410 22.73 -70.92 -33.81
CA LEU A 410 24.00 -71.60 -33.53
C LEU A 410 23.89 -73.12 -33.70
N VAL A 411 23.61 -73.54 -34.93
CA VAL A 411 24.15 -74.79 -35.50
C VAL A 411 24.78 -74.45 -36.86
N GLY A 412 25.83 -73.62 -36.86
CA GLY A 412 26.62 -73.38 -38.09
C GLY A 412 27.48 -72.12 -38.10
N TYR A 413 27.13 -71.07 -37.37
CA TYR A 413 27.95 -69.85 -37.35
C TYR A 413 28.95 -69.92 -36.19
N LYS A 414 30.11 -70.56 -36.42
CA LYS A 414 31.32 -70.15 -35.70
C LYS A 414 31.64 -68.75 -36.24
N PRO A 415 31.54 -67.65 -35.46
CA PRO A 415 32.25 -66.45 -35.87
C PRO A 415 33.70 -66.90 -36.07
N VAL A 416 34.24 -66.70 -37.26
CA VAL A 416 35.67 -66.87 -37.48
C VAL A 416 36.30 -65.91 -36.48
N SER A 417 36.72 -66.43 -35.33
CA SER A 417 37.63 -65.75 -34.44
C SER A 417 38.88 -65.57 -35.28
N THR A 418 38.95 -64.45 -35.97
CA THR A 418 40.17 -64.02 -36.64
C THR A 418 41.21 -64.02 -35.55
N THR A 419 42.11 -65.00 -35.65
CA THR A 419 43.26 -65.22 -34.81
C THR A 419 44.14 -63.97 -34.89
N GLN A 420 43.82 -62.93 -34.13
CA GLN A 420 44.78 -61.89 -33.78
C GLN A 420 45.49 -62.36 -32.53
N LYS A 421 46.74 -62.76 -32.75
CA LYS A 421 47.76 -62.99 -31.75
C LYS A 421 47.77 -61.85 -30.71
N PRO A 422 48.06 -62.14 -29.43
CA PRO A 422 48.49 -61.12 -28.50
C PRO A 422 49.90 -60.68 -28.92
N THR A 423 50.01 -59.46 -29.41
CA THR A 423 51.29 -58.74 -29.44
C THR A 423 51.18 -57.65 -28.39
N GLU A 424 51.85 -57.89 -27.26
CA GLU A 424 52.38 -56.83 -26.42
C GLU A 424 53.28 -55.90 -27.24
N VAL A 425 53.60 -54.76 -26.64
CA VAL A 425 54.44 -53.63 -27.08
C VAL A 425 53.59 -52.46 -27.61
N ASP A 426 53.16 -51.53 -26.75
CA ASP A 426 53.89 -50.42 -26.11
C ASP A 426 53.76 -49.10 -26.89
N ASP A 427 53.45 -48.08 -26.10
CA ASP A 427 53.72 -46.66 -26.22
C ASP A 427 53.20 -45.75 -27.37
N THR A 428 52.53 -44.69 -26.88
CA THR A 428 52.54 -43.28 -27.35
C THR A 428 52.12 -42.92 -28.78
N SER A 429 51.04 -42.14 -28.88
CA SER A 429 51.04 -40.74 -29.41
C SER A 429 49.60 -40.29 -29.71
N LYS A 430 49.10 -39.30 -28.96
CA LYS A 430 48.95 -37.91 -29.41
C LYS A 430 48.12 -37.72 -30.68
N SER A 431 46.94 -37.17 -30.41
CA SER A 431 46.43 -35.94 -31.02
C SER A 431 45.47 -36.03 -32.22
N PRO A 432 44.59 -35.01 -32.35
CA PRO A 432 43.30 -35.08 -33.01
C PRO A 432 43.35 -34.45 -34.40
N SER A 433 42.54 -34.92 -35.35
CA SER A 433 41.99 -34.04 -36.41
C SER A 433 41.07 -34.78 -37.38
N LYS A 434 40.01 -34.04 -37.74
CA LYS A 434 39.45 -33.89 -39.08
C LYS A 434 39.09 -35.17 -39.86
N SER A 435 37.78 -35.31 -40.06
CA SER A 435 37.08 -35.28 -41.36
C SER A 435 35.99 -36.36 -41.47
N PRO A 436 34.87 -36.07 -42.18
CA PRO A 436 33.78 -37.03 -42.32
C PRO A 436 34.13 -38.06 -43.40
N PRO A 437 34.02 -39.38 -43.14
CA PRO A 437 34.18 -40.36 -44.20
C PRO A 437 32.90 -40.39 -45.05
N LYS A 438 33.08 -40.00 -46.32
CA LYS A 438 32.17 -40.29 -47.43
C LYS A 438 31.65 -41.72 -47.36
N ALA A 439 30.33 -41.85 -47.48
CA ALA A 439 29.65 -43.12 -47.67
C ALA A 439 30.29 -43.95 -48.81
N PRO A 440 30.55 -45.25 -48.60
CA PRO A 440 30.96 -46.14 -49.68
C PRO A 440 29.77 -46.47 -50.59
N LYS A 441 30.05 -46.38 -51.88
CA LYS A 441 29.18 -46.73 -53.01
C LYS A 441 28.49 -48.08 -52.77
N GLN A 442 27.17 -48.05 -52.80
CA GLN A 442 26.32 -49.23 -52.85
C GLN A 442 26.66 -50.06 -54.11
N SER A 443 27.12 -51.29 -53.90
CA SER A 443 27.14 -52.33 -54.94
C SER A 443 25.71 -52.78 -55.25
N PRO A 444 25.40 -53.15 -56.50
CA PRO A 444 24.05 -53.56 -56.87
C PRO A 444 23.70 -54.88 -56.19
N ARG A 445 22.71 -54.85 -55.29
CA ARG A 445 22.07 -56.06 -54.74
C ARG A 445 21.49 -56.85 -55.91
N LYS A 446 22.16 -57.98 -56.20
CA LYS A 446 21.64 -59.06 -57.03
C LYS A 446 20.29 -59.47 -56.45
N LYS A 447 19.22 -59.38 -57.25
CA LYS A 447 17.88 -59.92 -56.99
C LYS A 447 18.05 -61.42 -56.70
N GLY A 448 18.18 -61.75 -55.42
CA GLY A 448 18.12 -63.12 -54.92
C GLY A 448 16.67 -63.54 -54.82
N ASP A 449 16.38 -64.71 -55.35
CA ASP A 449 15.11 -65.41 -55.26
C ASP A 449 14.64 -65.47 -53.79
N PRO A 450 13.44 -64.97 -53.43
CA PRO A 450 12.98 -64.94 -52.03
C PRO A 450 12.67 -66.33 -51.44
N SER A 451 12.93 -67.42 -52.17
CA SER A 451 12.56 -68.79 -51.78
C SER A 451 13.67 -69.56 -51.06
N GLN A 452 14.91 -69.06 -51.00
CA GLN A 452 16.03 -69.78 -50.38
C GLN A 452 16.50 -69.10 -49.09
N ILE A 453 15.76 -69.36 -48.01
CA ILE A 453 15.96 -68.78 -46.66
C ILE A 453 17.20 -69.37 -45.95
N ILE A 454 17.76 -70.47 -46.44
CA ILE A 454 18.88 -71.18 -45.82
C ILE A 454 19.97 -71.42 -46.87
N SER A 455 21.12 -70.77 -46.71
CA SER A 455 22.32 -71.08 -47.50
C SER A 455 23.27 -71.92 -46.65
N LEU A 456 23.50 -73.16 -47.07
CA LEU A 456 24.51 -74.02 -46.46
C LEU A 456 25.89 -73.60 -46.97
N ASP A 457 26.88 -73.54 -46.08
CA ASP A 457 28.27 -73.24 -46.49
C ASP A 457 28.76 -74.33 -47.44
N LYS A 458 28.95 -73.94 -48.70
CA LYS A 458 29.34 -74.85 -49.79
C LYS A 458 30.74 -75.45 -49.60
N ARG A 459 31.53 -74.91 -48.66
CA ARG A 459 32.88 -75.40 -48.34
C ARG A 459 32.88 -76.51 -47.28
N CYS A 460 31.78 -76.70 -46.54
CA CYS A 460 31.68 -77.80 -45.59
C CYS A 460 31.28 -79.09 -46.32
N TYR A 461 32.26 -79.96 -46.59
CA TYR A 461 32.07 -81.22 -47.33
C TYR A 461 31.04 -82.16 -46.67
N SER A 462 30.88 -82.08 -45.34
CA SER A 462 29.90 -82.85 -44.58
C SER A 462 28.45 -82.35 -44.73
N CYS A 463 28.24 -81.06 -45.00
CA CYS A 463 26.90 -80.47 -45.13
C CYS A 463 26.39 -80.48 -46.58
N CYS A 464 27.29 -80.42 -47.57
CA CYS A 464 26.94 -80.45 -48.99
C CYS A 464 26.40 -81.80 -49.48
N SER A 465 26.87 -82.92 -48.92
CA SER A 465 26.45 -84.27 -49.32
C SER A 465 25.18 -84.77 -48.61
N GLN A 466 24.77 -84.10 -47.53
CA GLN A 466 23.60 -84.45 -46.71
C GLN A 466 22.60 -83.30 -46.58
N SER A 467 22.47 -82.46 -47.60
CA SER A 467 21.59 -81.27 -47.56
C SER A 467 20.14 -81.60 -47.16
N GLN A 468 19.60 -82.74 -47.61
CA GLN A 468 18.27 -83.20 -47.21
C GLN A 468 18.19 -83.59 -45.73
N MET A 469 19.23 -84.24 -45.19
CA MET A 469 19.28 -84.60 -43.76
C MET A 469 19.48 -83.35 -42.89
N VAL A 470 20.28 -82.37 -43.33
CA VAL A 470 20.45 -81.09 -42.65
C VAL A 470 19.14 -80.30 -42.68
N MET A 471 18.42 -80.29 -43.81
CA MET A 471 17.10 -79.66 -43.91
C MET A 471 16.04 -80.38 -43.08
N ALA A 472 16.05 -81.71 -43.04
CA ALA A 472 15.17 -82.49 -42.17
C ALA A 472 15.51 -82.24 -40.70
N GLY A 473 16.79 -82.21 -40.32
CA GLY A 473 17.26 -81.88 -38.99
C GLY A 473 16.90 -80.46 -38.56
N PHE A 474 17.02 -79.49 -39.48
CA PHE A 474 16.59 -78.10 -39.25
C PHE A 474 15.07 -78.01 -39.10
N LYS A 475 14.28 -78.67 -39.96
CA LYS A 475 12.83 -78.76 -39.80
C LYS A 475 12.44 -79.38 -38.46
N MET A 476 13.12 -80.46 -38.06
CA MET A 476 12.89 -81.10 -36.76
C MET A 476 13.29 -80.17 -35.61
N ALA A 477 14.37 -79.41 -35.72
CA ALA A 477 14.77 -78.41 -34.72
C ALA A 477 13.77 -77.24 -34.63
N CYS A 478 13.23 -76.77 -35.76
CA CYS A 478 12.16 -75.76 -35.78
C CYS A 478 10.85 -76.30 -35.21
N LEU A 479 10.50 -77.56 -35.49
CA LEU A 479 9.32 -78.22 -34.92
C LEU A 479 9.47 -78.53 -33.42
N GLN A 480 10.70 -78.70 -32.96
CA GLN A 480 11.04 -78.89 -31.54
C GLN A 480 11.32 -77.58 -30.80
N TYR A 481 11.25 -76.44 -31.48
CA TYR A 481 11.46 -75.14 -30.83
C TYR A 481 10.39 -74.94 -29.76
N LYS A 482 10.84 -74.95 -28.51
CA LYS A 482 10.04 -74.59 -27.35
C LYS A 482 10.55 -73.22 -26.89
N PRO A 483 9.74 -72.15 -27.01
CA PRO A 483 10.16 -70.83 -26.53
C PRO A 483 10.52 -70.95 -25.05
N SER A 484 11.64 -70.32 -24.68
CA SER A 484 12.07 -70.38 -23.29
C SER A 484 11.23 -69.40 -22.44
N PRO A 485 11.08 -69.68 -21.13
CA PRO A 485 10.34 -68.78 -20.25
C PRO A 485 11.02 -67.41 -20.18
N VAL A 486 10.21 -66.37 -20.04
CA VAL A 486 10.63 -64.97 -20.08
C VAL A 486 10.78 -64.48 -18.65
N ALA A 487 11.93 -63.88 -18.33
CA ALA A 487 12.14 -63.24 -17.03
C ALA A 487 11.43 -61.87 -17.00
N CYS A 488 10.36 -61.75 -16.21
CA CYS A 488 9.60 -60.51 -16.06
C CYS A 488 9.25 -60.28 -14.59
N SER A 489 9.47 -59.05 -14.09
CA SER A 489 9.13 -58.64 -12.71
C SER A 489 9.65 -59.57 -11.61
N GLY A 490 10.84 -60.16 -11.82
CA GLY A 490 11.48 -61.07 -10.86
C GLY A 490 11.03 -62.53 -10.93
N GLY A 491 10.07 -62.88 -11.81
CA GLY A 491 9.62 -64.25 -12.06
C GLY A 491 9.97 -64.74 -13.47
N LEU A 492 9.92 -66.06 -13.66
CA LEU A 492 9.96 -66.70 -14.98
C LEU A 492 8.54 -67.06 -15.39
N LEU A 493 8.03 -66.45 -16.46
CA LEU A 493 6.66 -66.64 -16.94
C LEU A 493 6.66 -67.29 -18.32
N GLU A 494 5.63 -68.08 -18.60
CA GLU A 494 5.41 -68.55 -19.96
C GLU A 494 4.88 -67.41 -20.85
N ARG A 495 5.14 -67.52 -22.15
CA ARG A 495 4.74 -66.49 -23.12
C ARG A 495 3.22 -66.27 -23.14
N VAL A 496 2.44 -67.34 -23.01
CA VAL A 496 0.97 -67.27 -23.00
C VAL A 496 0.49 -66.50 -21.76
N GLU A 497 1.05 -66.80 -20.59
CA GLU A 497 0.72 -66.10 -19.33
C GLU A 497 1.06 -64.60 -19.40
N LEU A 498 2.15 -64.24 -20.08
CA LEU A 498 2.50 -62.83 -20.31
C LEU A 498 1.49 -62.12 -21.22
N PHE A 499 1.05 -62.76 -22.30
CA PHE A 499 0.02 -62.17 -23.18
C PHE A 499 -1.32 -62.01 -22.46
N ASP A 500 -1.75 -63.02 -21.71
CA ASP A 500 -2.97 -62.95 -20.90
C ASP A 500 -2.85 -61.82 -19.86
N ARG A 501 -1.68 -61.66 -19.25
CA ARG A 501 -1.44 -60.58 -18.29
C ARG A 501 -1.44 -59.19 -18.94
N MET A 502 -0.85 -59.06 -20.13
CA MET A 502 -0.89 -57.82 -20.91
C MET A 502 -2.33 -57.47 -21.30
N GLU A 503 -3.12 -58.45 -21.74
CA GLU A 503 -4.53 -58.27 -22.08
C GLU A 503 -5.35 -57.83 -20.86
N GLN A 504 -5.16 -58.48 -19.71
CA GLN A 504 -5.83 -58.09 -18.45
C GLN A 504 -5.51 -56.65 -18.04
N LEU A 505 -4.25 -56.22 -18.14
CA LEU A 505 -3.86 -54.83 -17.82
C LEU A 505 -4.45 -53.83 -18.80
N LEU A 506 -4.48 -54.15 -20.10
CA LEU A 506 -5.07 -53.30 -21.12
C LEU A 506 -6.59 -53.20 -20.97
N GLU A 507 -7.26 -54.30 -20.63
CA GLU A 507 -8.71 -54.28 -20.41
C GLU A 507 -9.07 -53.53 -19.13
N ALA A 508 -8.32 -53.72 -18.04
CA ALA A 508 -8.47 -52.93 -16.81
C ALA A 508 -8.22 -51.42 -17.07
N ALA A 509 -7.25 -51.08 -17.92
CA ALA A 509 -7.01 -49.69 -18.32
C ALA A 509 -8.18 -49.15 -19.17
N ARG A 510 -8.73 -49.94 -20.10
CA ARG A 510 -9.90 -49.57 -20.91
C ARG A 510 -11.15 -49.33 -20.06
N GLU A 511 -11.43 -50.22 -19.12
CA GLU A 511 -12.55 -50.08 -18.19
C GLU A 511 -12.43 -48.80 -17.34
N ARG A 512 -11.22 -48.48 -16.85
CA ARG A 512 -10.96 -47.23 -16.12
C ARG A 512 -11.17 -45.99 -16.98
N VAL A 513 -10.75 -46.00 -18.24
CA VAL A 513 -11.00 -44.88 -19.17
C VAL A 513 -12.50 -44.71 -19.40
N ARG A 514 -13.27 -45.80 -19.54
CA ARG A 514 -14.73 -45.74 -19.68
C ARG A 514 -15.39 -45.16 -18.44
N TYR A 515 -15.02 -45.64 -17.26
CA TYR A 515 -15.54 -45.13 -15.98
C TYR A 515 -15.26 -43.63 -15.80
N ASN A 516 -14.03 -43.19 -16.07
CA ASN A 516 -13.66 -41.77 -15.97
C ASN A 516 -14.44 -40.89 -16.96
N ARG A 517 -14.72 -41.41 -18.17
CA ARG A 517 -15.50 -40.69 -19.18
C ARG A 517 -16.96 -40.51 -18.76
N ASP A 518 -17.55 -41.54 -18.15
CA ASP A 518 -18.92 -41.49 -17.66
C ASP A 518 -19.06 -40.58 -16.42
N GLU A 519 -18.02 -40.50 -15.57
CA GLU A 519 -17.96 -39.59 -14.43
C GLU A 519 -17.75 -38.12 -14.85
N GLU A 520 -16.98 -37.86 -15.92
CA GLU A 520 -16.74 -36.52 -16.48
C GLU A 520 -18.01 -35.91 -17.09
N VAL A 521 -18.92 -36.74 -17.62
CA VAL A 521 -20.25 -36.30 -18.10
C VAL A 521 -21.16 -35.87 -16.93
N LEU A 522 -20.97 -36.43 -15.74
CA LEU A 522 -21.73 -36.07 -14.53
C LEU A 522 -21.16 -34.84 -13.81
N LEU A 523 -19.86 -34.55 -13.97
CA LEU A 523 -19.16 -33.42 -13.33
C LEU A 523 -19.00 -32.19 -14.23
N SER A 524 -19.43 -32.28 -15.50
CA SER A 524 -19.55 -31.11 -16.36
C SER A 524 -20.48 -30.09 -15.68
N PRO A 525 -20.02 -28.88 -15.34
CA PRO A 525 -20.86 -27.89 -14.68
C PRO A 525 -22.06 -27.63 -15.57
N LEU A 526 -23.26 -27.89 -15.04
CA LEU A 526 -24.52 -27.63 -15.74
C LEU A 526 -24.44 -26.23 -16.39
N PRO A 527 -24.59 -26.12 -17.72
CA PRO A 527 -24.65 -24.84 -18.40
C PRO A 527 -25.97 -24.16 -17.99
N GLY A 528 -25.97 -23.50 -16.84
CA GLY A 528 -27.19 -23.00 -16.20
C GLY A 528 -27.01 -22.38 -14.81
N SER A 529 -25.87 -22.55 -14.14
CA SER A 529 -25.60 -21.86 -12.85
C SER A 529 -25.09 -20.41 -13.04
N GLY A 530 -25.30 -19.81 -14.22
CA GLY A 530 -25.31 -18.36 -14.40
C GLY A 530 -26.64 -17.74 -13.96
N ALA A 531 -27.36 -18.38 -13.04
CA ALA A 531 -28.32 -17.65 -12.24
C ALA A 531 -27.50 -16.71 -11.35
N ASP A 532 -27.35 -15.46 -11.83
CA ASP A 532 -27.00 -14.35 -10.97
C ASP A 532 -27.74 -14.54 -9.64
N PRO A 533 -27.04 -14.52 -8.48
CA PRO A 533 -27.73 -14.53 -7.20
C PRO A 533 -28.77 -13.41 -7.29
N PRO A 534 -30.06 -13.67 -6.98
CA PRO A 534 -31.09 -12.66 -7.10
C PRO A 534 -30.55 -11.42 -6.40
N LEU A 535 -30.40 -10.34 -7.16
CA LEU A 535 -30.06 -9.03 -6.66
C LEU A 535 -31.01 -8.78 -5.49
N ALA A 536 -30.52 -9.06 -4.29
CA ALA A 536 -31.25 -8.78 -3.08
C ALA A 536 -31.45 -7.28 -3.12
N ASP A 537 -32.72 -6.87 -3.23
CA ASP A 537 -33.17 -5.49 -3.18
C ASP A 537 -32.40 -4.74 -2.08
N SER A 538 -31.32 -4.06 -2.48
CA SER A 538 -30.57 -3.14 -1.64
C SER A 538 -31.32 -1.81 -1.55
N ALA A 539 -32.64 -1.89 -1.38
CA ALA A 539 -33.56 -0.81 -1.17
C ALA A 539 -34.24 -1.00 0.19
N ARG A 540 -33.47 -0.88 1.27
CA ARG A 540 -33.91 -0.37 2.57
C ARG A 540 -32.71 -0.21 3.49
N VAL A 541 -32.05 0.95 3.35
CA VAL A 541 -31.32 1.56 4.45
C VAL A 541 -32.34 1.74 5.60
N PRO A 542 -32.19 1.08 6.76
CA PRO A 542 -32.97 1.46 7.92
C PRO A 542 -32.52 2.87 8.30
N LYS A 543 -33.45 3.84 8.25
CA LYS A 543 -33.26 5.17 8.84
C LYS A 543 -32.73 4.96 10.26
N ALA A 544 -31.46 5.27 10.47
CA ALA A 544 -30.88 5.34 11.79
C ALA A 544 -31.73 6.30 12.62
N LYS A 545 -32.39 5.72 13.61
CA LYS A 545 -33.10 6.42 14.68
C LYS A 545 -32.13 7.45 15.25
N ALA A 546 -32.46 8.73 15.08
CA ALA A 546 -31.80 9.81 15.79
C ALA A 546 -31.91 9.52 17.30
N LEU A 547 -30.81 9.05 17.88
CA LEU A 547 -30.60 9.06 19.31
C LEU A 547 -30.46 10.53 19.70
N ALA A 548 -31.58 11.10 20.16
CA ALA A 548 -31.60 12.35 20.89
C ALA A 548 -30.66 12.20 22.10
N LEU A 549 -29.51 12.88 22.04
CA LEU A 549 -28.72 13.19 23.22
C LEU A 549 -29.52 14.18 24.07
N PRO A 550 -29.70 13.91 25.37
CA PRO A 550 -30.41 14.82 26.25
C PRO A 550 -29.58 16.08 26.46
N ALA A 551 -30.26 17.22 26.38
CA ALA A 551 -29.76 18.52 26.81
C ALA A 551 -29.24 18.41 28.25
N LEU A 552 -27.92 18.55 28.42
CA LEU A 552 -27.34 18.89 29.71
C LEU A 552 -27.43 20.41 29.86
N SER A 553 -28.50 20.82 30.55
CA SER A 553 -28.59 22.11 31.18
C SER A 553 -27.63 22.20 32.37
N ALA A 554 -27.02 23.37 32.52
CA ALA A 554 -26.51 23.98 33.76
C ALA A 554 -25.19 23.43 34.36
N ARG A 555 -24.11 24.21 34.20
CA ARG A 555 -23.71 25.21 35.20
C ARG A 555 -22.83 26.30 34.60
#